data_AF-A0A9J8AEU2-F1
#
_entry.id   AF-A0A9J8AEU2-F1
#
_cell.length_a   1.000
_cell.length_b   1.000
_cell.length_c   1.000
_cell.angle_alpha   90.00
_cell.angle_beta   90.00
_cell.angle_gamma   90.00
#
_symmetry.space_group_name_H-M   'P 1'
#
loop_
_entity.id
_entity.type
_entity.pdbx_description
1 polymer ?
#
loop_
_entity_poly.entity_id
_entity_poly.type
_entity_poly.pdbx_seq_one_letter_code
_entity_poly.pdbx_strand_id
1 'polypeptide(L)'
;MLDRIHEMVQTIKRMLTKSQSENGHPYIALLEYRNTPLDGIGMSPAQLLMGRRLKTKLPTSTTLLTPKGSKHKQIQEKLTHNPASSANPFSTTTKGPPFTQATSNVPPDSDLSWCSYLI
;
A
#
# COMPACT_ATOMS: atom_id res chain seq x y z
N MET A 1 10.71 23.18 -3.01
CA MET A 1 10.88 22.42 -1.75
C MET A 1 9.62 22.45 -0.89
N LEU A 2 9.00 23.62 -0.69
CA LEU A 2 7.75 23.77 0.08
C LEU A 2 6.58 22.96 -0.50
N ASP A 3 6.41 22.94 -1.83
CA ASP A 3 5.29 22.23 -2.47
C ASP A 3 5.29 20.73 -2.16
N ARG A 4 6.47 20.09 -2.08
CA ARG A 4 6.57 18.66 -1.78
C ARG A 4 6.12 18.34 -0.36
N ILE A 5 6.37 19.22 0.60
CA ILE A 5 5.93 19.06 1.99
C ILE A 5 4.42 19.20 2.08
N HIS A 6 3.84 20.17 1.36
CA HIS A 6 2.39 20.37 1.30
C HIS A 6 1.66 19.12 0.79
N GLU A 7 2.10 18.55 -0.32
CA GLU A 7 1.48 17.33 -0.89
C GLU A 7 1.60 16.12 0.05
N MET A 8 2.72 15.97 0.76
CA MET A 8 2.89 14.92 1.76
C MET A 8 1.91 15.09 2.93
N VAL A 9 1.77 16.31 3.45
CA VAL A 9 0.82 16.60 4.54
C VAL A 9 -0.61 16.33 4.08
N GLN A 10 -0.96 16.72 2.86
CA GLN A 10 -2.29 16.49 2.32
C GLN A 10 -2.60 15.00 2.15
N THR A 11 -1.61 14.20 1.73
CA THR A 11 -1.75 12.74 1.63
C THR A 11 -2.02 12.11 3.00
N ILE A 12 -1.24 12.50 4.01
CA ILE A 12 -1.41 11.99 5.38
C ILE A 12 -2.78 12.37 5.95
N LYS A 13 -3.21 13.63 5.75
CA LYS A 13 -4.53 14.10 6.19
C LYS A 13 -5.65 13.25 5.59
N ARG A 14 -5.65 13.06 4.26
CA ARG A 14 -6.66 12.24 3.57
C ARG A 14 -6.72 10.81 4.10
N MET A 15 -5.55 10.18 4.29
CA MET A 15 -5.44 8.82 4.83
C MET A 15 -6.01 8.72 6.25
N LEU A 16 -5.69 9.68 7.13
CA LEU A 16 -6.19 9.71 8.50
C LEU A 16 -7.69 9.97 8.57
N THR A 17 -8.22 10.87 7.73
CA THR A 17 -9.67 11.10 7.64
C THR A 17 -10.39 9.83 7.19
N LYS A 18 -9.88 9.12 6.19
CA LYS A 18 -10.45 7.85 5.71
C LYS A 18 -10.47 6.78 6.80
N SER A 19 -9.35 6.60 7.51
CA SER A 19 -9.28 5.64 8.61
C SER A 19 -10.28 5.96 9.72
N GLN A 20 -10.54 7.24 10.00
CA GLN A 20 -11.51 7.64 11.02
C GLN A 20 -12.95 7.42 10.56
N SER A 21 -13.26 7.69 9.29
CA SER A 21 -14.62 7.46 8.75
C SER A 21 -15.01 5.99 8.68
N GLU A 22 -14.02 5.09 8.55
CA GLU A 22 -14.25 3.64 8.47
C GLU A 22 -14.19 2.95 9.85
N ASN A 23 -14.30 3.71 10.96
CA ASN A 23 -14.11 3.23 12.34
C ASN A 23 -12.78 2.47 12.55
N GLY A 24 -11.79 2.72 11.69
CA GLY A 24 -10.47 2.13 11.75
C GLY A 24 -9.56 2.82 12.77
N HIS A 25 -8.36 2.28 12.94
CA HIS A 25 -7.36 2.82 13.86
C HIS A 25 -6.31 3.65 13.10
N PRO A 26 -6.20 4.97 13.36
CA PRO A 26 -5.29 5.86 12.61
C PRO A 26 -3.81 5.44 12.73
N TYR A 27 -3.44 4.83 13.86
CA TYR A 27 -2.09 4.29 14.07
C TYR A 27 -1.74 3.18 13.07
N ILE A 28 -2.71 2.32 12.74
CA ILE A 28 -2.50 1.21 11.80
C ILE A 28 -2.29 1.74 10.39
N ALA A 29 -3.09 2.73 9.96
CA ALA A 29 -2.91 3.37 8.66
C ALA A 29 -1.51 4.02 8.52
N LEU A 30 -1.04 4.71 9.56
CA LEU A 30 0.32 5.28 9.58
C LEU A 30 1.41 4.20 9.57
N LEU A 31 1.20 3.09 10.29
CA LEU A 31 2.13 1.98 10.34
C LEU A 31 2.28 1.31 8.96
N GLU A 32 1.16 1.10 8.28
CA GLU A 32 1.12 0.56 6.92
C GLU A 32 1.81 1.51 5.94
N TYR A 33 1.44 2.80 5.94
CA TYR A 33 2.08 3.81 5.09
C TYR A 33 3.60 3.85 5.25
N ARG A 34 4.11 3.73 6.47
CA ARG A 34 5.57 3.70 6.74
C ARG A 34 6.26 2.43 6.24
N ASN A 35 5.53 1.33 6.11
CA ASN A 35 6.05 0.04 5.65
C ASN A 35 5.78 -0.23 4.16
N THR A 36 4.85 0.47 3.53
CA THR A 36 4.60 0.35 2.09
C THR A 36 5.75 0.96 1.30
N PRO A 37 6.37 0.22 0.36
CA PRO A 37 7.40 0.77 -0.51
C PRO A 37 6.82 1.89 -1.35
N LEU A 38 7.58 2.97 -1.52
CA LEU A 38 7.22 4.05 -2.43
C LEU A 38 7.55 3.63 -3.87
N ASP A 39 6.64 3.96 -4.79
CA ASP A 39 6.83 3.74 -6.22
C ASP A 39 8.06 4.53 -6.71
N GLY A 40 8.80 3.94 -7.66
CA GLY A 40 10.03 4.52 -8.22
C GLY A 40 11.31 4.30 -7.41
N ILE A 41 11.24 4.20 -6.08
CA ILE A 41 12.42 3.97 -5.22
C ILE A 41 12.48 2.53 -4.68
N GLY A 42 11.31 1.91 -4.50
CA GLY A 42 11.20 0.55 -3.94
C GLY A 42 11.57 0.45 -2.46
N MET A 43 11.70 1.59 -1.77
CA MET A 43 11.98 1.65 -0.33
C MET A 43 10.79 2.27 0.41
N SER A 44 10.52 1.77 1.62
CA SER A 44 9.48 2.34 2.46
C SER A 44 9.96 3.59 3.21
N PRO A 45 9.05 4.49 3.63
CA PRO A 45 9.42 5.67 4.42
C PRO A 45 10.21 5.32 5.70
N ALA A 46 9.86 4.23 6.37
CA ALA A 46 10.61 3.74 7.54
C ALA A 46 12.04 3.34 7.19
N GLN A 47 12.27 2.73 6.03
CA GLN A 47 13.61 2.37 5.58
C GLN A 47 14.44 3.59 5.22
N LEU A 48 13.83 4.61 4.62
CA LEU A 48 14.51 5.86 4.29
C LEU A 48 14.94 6.64 5.54
N LEU A 49 14.13 6.62 6.60
CA LEU A 49 14.38 7.36 7.83
C LEU A 49 15.22 6.59 8.85
N MET A 50 14.94 5.30 9.04
CA MET A 50 15.50 4.47 10.13
C MET A 50 16.38 3.31 9.62
N GLY A 51 16.51 3.12 8.31
CA GLY A 51 17.27 2.00 7.74
C GLY A 51 16.65 0.62 7.97
N ARG A 52 15.43 0.54 8.53
CA ARG A 52 14.73 -0.71 8.85
C ARG A 52 13.23 -0.63 8.54
N ARG A 53 12.57 -1.79 8.50
CA ARG A 53 11.10 -1.88 8.49
C ARG A 53 10.56 -1.95 9.91
N LEU A 54 9.30 -1.57 10.09
CA LEU A 54 8.61 -1.66 11.37
C LEU A 54 7.88 -3.00 11.51
N LYS A 55 7.73 -3.48 12.75
CA LYS A 55 6.97 -4.69 13.04
C LYS A 55 5.50 -4.47 12.73
N THR A 56 4.91 -5.34 11.93
CA THR A 56 3.48 -5.34 11.60
C THR A 56 2.76 -6.48 12.33
N LYS A 57 1.45 -6.59 12.13
CA LYS A 57 0.64 -7.71 12.63
C LYS A 57 1.03 -9.05 11.98
N LEU A 58 1.64 -8.99 10.79
CA LEU A 58 2.12 -10.18 10.11
C LEU A 58 3.51 -10.57 10.64
N PRO A 59 3.78 -11.88 10.77
CA PRO A 59 5.11 -12.34 11.15
C PRO A 59 6.13 -11.81 10.15
N THR A 60 7.09 -11.03 10.64
CA THR A 60 8.12 -10.37 9.83
C THR A 60 9.49 -10.90 10.25
N SER A 61 10.35 -11.20 9.28
CA SER A 61 11.72 -11.65 9.56
C SER A 61 12.50 -10.63 10.40
N THR A 62 13.22 -11.11 11.41
CA THR A 62 14.05 -10.29 12.31
C THR A 62 15.12 -9.48 11.55
N THR A 63 15.61 -10.01 10.43
CA THR A 63 16.58 -9.36 9.54
C THR A 63 16.07 -8.06 8.88
N LEU A 64 14.75 -7.88 8.80
CA LEU A 64 14.13 -6.66 8.26
C LEU A 64 13.91 -5.59 9.33
N LEU A 65 13.91 -6.01 10.61
CA LEU A 65 13.71 -5.14 11.78
C LEU A 65 15.01 -4.53 12.29
N THR A 66 16.16 -5.03 11.81
CA THR A 66 17.48 -4.49 12.12
C THR A 66 17.84 -3.35 11.15
N PRO A 67 18.37 -2.22 11.64
CA PRO A 67 18.79 -1.12 10.79
C PRO A 67 19.93 -1.56 9.87
N LYS A 68 19.77 -1.26 8.57
CA LYS A 68 20.80 -1.42 7.54
C LYS A 68 21.45 -0.07 7.29
N GLY A 69 22.74 -0.07 6.96
CA GLY A 69 23.50 1.14 6.68
C GLY A 69 22.82 2.02 5.62
N SER A 70 22.96 3.33 5.77
CA SER A 70 22.23 4.32 4.98
C SER A 70 22.82 4.49 3.56
N LYS A 71 22.00 4.26 2.53
CA LYS A 71 22.37 4.43 1.10
C LYS A 71 21.92 5.80 0.56
N HIS A 72 22.04 6.87 1.34
CA HIS A 72 21.44 8.17 1.03
C HIS A 72 21.85 8.73 -0.33
N LYS A 73 23.12 8.61 -0.74
CA LYS A 73 23.61 9.13 -2.04
C LYS A 73 22.89 8.48 -3.23
N GLN A 74 22.80 7.14 -3.24
CA GLN A 74 22.13 6.38 -4.30
C GLN A 74 20.61 6.64 -4.34
N ILE A 75 20.01 6.89 -3.17
CA ILE A 75 18.57 7.21 -3.07
C ILE A 75 18.30 8.62 -3.62
N GLN A 76 19.15 9.59 -3.30
CA GLN A 76 19.02 10.96 -3.80
C GLN A 76 19.11 11.00 -5.33
N GLU A 77 20.05 10.25 -5.91
CA GLU A 77 20.20 10.12 -7.35
C GLU A 77 18.93 9.52 -8.02
N LYS A 78 18.36 8.45 -7.43
CA LYS A 78 17.08 7.88 -7.92
C LYS A 78 15.90 8.85 -7.82
N LEU A 79 15.90 9.71 -6.78
CA LEU A 79 14.88 10.73 -6.58
C LEU A 79 14.98 11.88 -7.58
N THR A 80 16.19 12.27 -7.99
CA THR A 80 16.41 13.38 -8.94
C THR A 80 16.17 12.97 -10.39
N HIS A 81 16.42 11.71 -10.75
CA HIS A 81 16.36 11.24 -12.14
C HIS A 81 15.03 10.61 -12.56
N ASN A 82 14.03 10.48 -11.67
CA ASN A 82 12.73 9.91 -12.03
C ASN A 82 11.60 10.99 -12.01
N PRO A 83 11.40 11.73 -13.12
CA PRO A 83 10.36 12.76 -13.21
C PRO A 83 8.92 12.19 -13.26
N ALA A 84 8.73 10.87 -13.36
CA ALA A 84 7.42 10.24 -13.55
C ALA A 84 6.65 9.90 -12.25
N SER A 85 7.26 10.06 -11.07
CA SER A 85 6.65 9.65 -9.79
C SER A 85 5.69 10.67 -9.17
N SER A 86 5.19 11.64 -9.94
CA SER A 86 4.15 12.60 -9.52
C SER A 86 2.72 12.14 -9.86
N ALA A 87 2.53 10.87 -10.22
CA ALA A 87 1.20 10.28 -10.30
C ALA A 87 0.84 9.74 -8.92
N ASN A 88 -0.08 10.39 -8.22
CA ASN A 88 -0.61 9.86 -6.96
C ASN A 88 -1.41 8.58 -7.31
N PRO A 89 -1.03 7.38 -6.85
CA PRO A 89 -1.81 6.16 -7.10
C PRO A 89 -3.19 6.20 -6.43
N PHE A 90 -3.42 7.18 -5.53
CA PHE A 90 -4.70 7.43 -4.87
C PHE A 90 -5.57 8.48 -5.59
N SER A 91 -5.15 9.03 -6.72
CA SER A 91 -5.97 9.92 -7.55
C SER A 91 -6.27 9.29 -8.89
N THR A 92 -7.13 8.28 -8.88
CA THR A 92 -8.07 8.07 -9.98
C THR A 92 -9.38 7.66 -9.34
N THR A 93 -10.41 8.45 -9.62
CA THR A 93 -11.81 8.06 -9.49
C THR A 93 -11.99 6.76 -10.26
N THR A 94 -11.73 5.64 -9.61
CA THR A 94 -12.19 4.35 -10.09
C THR A 94 -13.66 4.35 -9.69
N LYS A 95 -14.53 4.76 -10.61
CA LYS A 95 -15.88 4.20 -10.62
C LYS A 95 -15.63 2.69 -10.61
N GLY A 96 -15.84 2.04 -9.46
CA GLY A 96 -15.67 0.60 -9.37
C GLY A 96 -16.44 -0.06 -10.52
N PRO A 97 -15.99 -1.22 -11.04
CA PRO A 97 -16.81 -1.96 -11.99
C PRO A 97 -18.23 -2.06 -11.40
N PRO A 98 -19.28 -1.83 -12.21
CA PRO A 98 -20.64 -1.70 -11.70
C PRO A 98 -20.94 -2.92 -10.83
N PHE A 99 -21.37 -2.67 -9.59
CA PHE A 99 -21.87 -3.71 -8.70
C PHE A 99 -23.07 -4.34 -9.41
N THR A 100 -22.82 -5.47 -10.07
CA THR A 100 -23.88 -6.24 -10.71
C THR A 100 -24.53 -7.03 -9.60
N GLN A 101 -25.69 -6.60 -9.13
CA GLN A 101 -26.50 -7.41 -8.22
C GLN A 101 -26.92 -8.66 -8.99
N ALA A 102 -26.34 -9.81 -8.64
CA ALA A 102 -26.73 -11.08 -9.23
C ALA A 102 -26.79 -12.15 -8.15
N THR A 103 -27.92 -12.24 -7.44
CA THR A 103 -28.50 -13.52 -7.01
C THR A 103 -30.02 -13.38 -6.83
N SER A 104 -30.80 -13.64 -7.87
CA SER A 104 -32.05 -14.40 -7.73
C SER A 104 -32.31 -15.13 -9.04
N ASN A 105 -31.70 -16.30 -9.16
CA ASN A 105 -32.22 -17.49 -9.85
C ASN A 105 -31.08 -18.50 -9.92
N VAL A 106 -31.06 -19.39 -8.93
CA VAL A 106 -30.34 -20.66 -9.00
C VAL A 106 -31.22 -21.61 -9.82
N PRO A 107 -30.86 -22.01 -11.05
CA PRO A 107 -31.50 -23.15 -11.68
C PRO A 107 -31.09 -24.44 -10.95
N PRO A 108 -32.03 -25.34 -10.63
CA PRO A 108 -31.71 -26.62 -10.04
C PRO A 108 -31.23 -27.60 -11.11
N ASP A 109 -30.22 -28.39 -10.74
CA ASP A 109 -29.84 -29.68 -11.35
C ASP A 109 -29.33 -29.61 -12.81
N SER A 110 -28.30 -30.32 -13.27
CA SER A 110 -27.49 -31.40 -12.74
C SER A 110 -26.46 -31.65 -13.86
N ASP A 111 -25.17 -31.50 -13.60
CA ASP A 111 -24.22 -32.55 -13.99
C ASP A 111 -22.83 -32.29 -13.40
N LEU A 112 -22.43 -33.24 -12.57
CA LEU A 112 -21.16 -33.32 -11.88
C LEU A 112 -20.10 -33.78 -12.86
N SER A 113 -19.11 -32.95 -13.19
CA SER A 113 -17.94 -33.43 -13.94
C SER A 113 -16.66 -32.61 -13.76
N TRP A 114 -16.28 -32.19 -12.55
CA TRP A 114 -14.89 -31.75 -12.30
C TRP A 114 -14.33 -32.13 -10.91
N CYS A 115 -14.86 -33.17 -10.25
CA CYS A 115 -14.31 -33.67 -8.97
C CYS A 115 -13.47 -34.96 -9.11
N SER A 116 -12.93 -35.27 -10.29
CA SER A 116 -11.95 -36.35 -10.44
C SER A 116 -10.55 -35.79 -10.68
N TYR A 117 -10.00 -35.14 -9.66
CA TYR A 117 -8.56 -34.88 -9.55
C TYR A 117 -8.21 -34.68 -8.07
N LEU A 118 -8.14 -35.77 -7.31
CA LEU A 118 -7.13 -36.04 -6.26
C LEU A 118 -7.51 -37.32 -5.48
N ILE A 119 -6.60 -38.29 -5.59
CA ILE A 119 -6.48 -39.62 -4.95
C ILE A 119 -7.17 -40.75 -5.72
#